data_AF-J2WB97-F1
#
_entry.id   AF-J2WB97-F1
#
_cell.length_a   1.000
_cell.length_b   1.000
_cell.length_c   1.000
_cell.angle_alpha   90.00
_cell.angle_beta   90.00
_cell.angle_gamma   90.00
#
_symmetry.space_group_name_H-M   'P 1'
#
loop_
_entity.id
_entity.type
_entity.pdbx_description
1 polymer ?
#
loop_
_entity_poly.entity_id
_entity_poly.type
_entity_poly.pdbx_seq_one_letter_code
_entity_poly.pdbx_strand_id
1 'polypeptide(L)'
;MPKPPSGNAVHGSLPPRPLAAPLSPEQAQMKEQARQQRDAQARGVSSIDAMREAIKRSARALAPMNAVARLPALDARGFTARASQGLPFIMTGLVGKWPLSTLTPHALRQRFGDVPVRARVGDYINTAFAPDRAMQDMSLETYLALVDDHREGLPPYVGNLELRALNALCHWPNYFRKMGPPRFWLGPAGTVTPLHCDYDDNIFAQVWGCKRIMLAPPHHHDLLYPTQANGLLYGSPFDPEAPDFERFPLARQAWWVQCVVQPGEMLYVPAGWYHQVRSLAFSLSANRWARGLPLALAGDQGNIRAPGC
;
A
#
# COMPACT_ATOMS: atom_id res chain seq x y z
N MET A 1 45.41 -33.67 31.99
CA MET A 1 44.00 -33.60 32.44
C MET A 1 43.15 -33.08 31.29
N PRO A 2 42.15 -33.83 30.82
CA PRO A 2 41.31 -33.47 29.68
C PRO A 2 40.28 -32.39 30.05
N LYS A 3 40.05 -31.46 29.12
CA LYS A 3 39.06 -30.37 29.20
C LYS A 3 37.65 -30.94 28.95
N PRO A 4 36.62 -30.61 29.74
CA PRO A 4 35.27 -31.10 29.50
C PRO A 4 34.65 -30.44 28.25
N PRO A 5 33.72 -31.12 27.54
CA PRO A 5 33.09 -30.59 26.34
C PRO A 5 32.08 -29.48 26.69
N SER A 6 32.12 -28.39 25.93
CA SER A 6 31.14 -27.30 25.98
C SER A 6 29.79 -27.77 25.43
N GLY A 7 28.76 -27.74 26.27
CA GLY A 7 27.39 -28.10 25.91
C GLY A 7 26.78 -27.17 24.87
N ASN A 8 26.06 -27.77 23.92
CA ASN A 8 25.23 -27.08 22.93
C ASN A 8 24.20 -26.17 23.62
N ALA A 9 24.22 -24.88 23.28
CA ALA A 9 23.15 -23.96 23.61
C ALA A 9 21.92 -24.29 22.74
N VAL A 10 20.90 -24.85 23.37
CA VAL A 10 19.57 -25.02 22.77
C VAL A 10 18.99 -23.62 22.53
N HIS A 11 18.72 -23.26 21.28
CA HIS A 11 17.94 -22.08 20.92
C HIS A 11 16.53 -22.21 21.53
N GLY A 12 16.31 -21.57 22.67
CA GLY A 12 14.99 -21.49 23.29
C GLY A 12 14.01 -20.78 22.37
N SER A 13 12.97 -21.47 21.92
CA SER A 13 11.80 -20.83 21.30
C SER A 13 11.20 -19.85 22.31
N LEU A 14 10.96 -18.61 21.88
CA LEU A 14 10.23 -17.64 22.69
C LEU A 14 8.87 -18.23 23.11
N PRO A 15 8.45 -18.07 24.37
CA PRO A 15 7.16 -18.59 24.82
C PRO A 15 6.03 -17.98 23.96
N PRO A 16 4.99 -18.76 23.63
CA PRO A 16 3.86 -18.25 22.87
C PRO A 16 3.24 -17.08 23.62
N ARG A 17 3.03 -15.97 22.89
CA ARG A 17 2.39 -14.77 23.44
C ARG A 17 1.01 -15.17 23.99
N PRO A 18 0.67 -14.83 25.25
CA PRO A 18 -0.66 -15.12 25.78
C PRO A 18 -1.70 -14.55 24.83
N LEU A 19 -2.64 -15.38 24.37
CA LEU A 19 -3.79 -14.92 23.61
C LEU A 19 -4.57 -13.97 24.52
N ALA A 20 -4.59 -12.69 24.18
CA ALA A 20 -5.38 -11.71 24.91
C ALA A 20 -6.85 -12.16 24.92
N ALA A 21 -7.50 -12.05 26.09
CA ALA A 21 -8.93 -12.35 26.18
C ALA A 21 -9.71 -11.52 25.14
N PRO A 22 -10.70 -12.11 24.45
CA PRO A 22 -11.51 -11.38 23.48
C PRO A 22 -12.21 -10.20 24.17
N LEU A 23 -12.13 -9.02 23.54
CA LEU A 23 -12.77 -7.80 24.04
C LEU A 23 -14.29 -7.98 24.02
N SER A 24 -15.00 -7.38 24.99
CA SER A 24 -16.45 -7.25 24.89
C SER A 24 -16.82 -6.39 23.67
N PRO A 25 -18.05 -6.53 23.11
CA PRO A 25 -18.50 -5.69 22.00
C PRO A 25 -18.36 -4.18 22.28
N GLU A 26 -18.70 -3.76 23.50
CA GLU A 26 -18.57 -2.38 23.95
C GLU A 26 -17.10 -1.93 23.99
N GLN A 27 -16.20 -2.74 24.55
CA GLN A 27 -14.76 -2.45 24.59
C GLN A 27 -14.17 -2.36 23.18
N ALA A 28 -14.59 -3.23 22.26
CA ALA A 28 -14.19 -3.20 20.87
C ALA A 28 -14.66 -1.90 20.18
N GLN A 29 -15.91 -1.49 20.42
CA GLN A 29 -16.47 -0.25 19.88
C GLN A 29 -15.77 1.00 20.42
N MET A 30 -15.51 1.08 21.73
CA MET A 30 -14.77 2.19 22.34
C MET A 30 -13.34 2.29 21.77
N LYS A 31 -12.66 1.15 21.62
CA LYS A 31 -11.32 1.11 21.03
C LYS A 31 -11.32 1.56 19.58
N GLU A 32 -12.35 1.19 18.82
CA GLU A 32 -12.56 1.64 17.44
C GLU A 32 -12.76 3.15 17.37
N GLN A 33 -13.69 3.70 18.16
CA GLN A 33 -13.95 5.15 18.22
C GLN A 33 -12.69 5.93 18.62
N ALA A 34 -11.95 5.46 19.63
CA ALA A 34 -10.70 6.08 20.04
C ALA A 34 -9.64 6.05 18.93
N ARG A 35 -9.60 4.99 18.11
CA ARG A 35 -8.71 4.91 16.95
C ARG A 35 -9.11 5.93 15.88
N GLN A 36 -10.39 5.98 15.52
CA GLN A 36 -10.92 6.92 14.54
C GLN A 36 -10.68 8.38 14.97
N GLN A 37 -10.86 8.70 16.25
CA GLN A 37 -10.58 10.04 16.77
C GLN A 37 -9.10 10.42 16.65
N ARG A 38 -8.19 9.51 16.99
CA ARG A 38 -6.74 9.74 16.80
C ARG A 38 -6.38 9.90 15.33
N ASP A 39 -6.98 9.10 14.45
CA ASP A 39 -6.76 9.18 13.01
C ASP A 39 -7.29 10.50 12.43
N ALA A 40 -8.44 10.98 12.88
CA ALA A 40 -9.00 12.28 12.49
C ALA A 40 -8.11 13.43 12.97
N GLN A 41 -7.71 13.42 14.25
CA GLN A 41 -6.80 14.41 14.82
C GLN A 41 -5.45 14.46 14.08
N ALA A 42 -4.89 13.28 13.72
CA ALA A 42 -3.63 13.21 12.99
C ALA A 42 -3.68 13.86 11.61
N ARG A 43 -4.88 14.02 11.04
CA ARG A 43 -5.15 14.62 9.72
C ARG A 43 -5.75 16.03 9.81
N GLY A 44 -6.04 16.51 11.03
CA GLY A 44 -6.64 17.82 11.25
C GLY A 44 -8.10 17.90 10.78
N VAL A 45 -8.82 16.78 10.75
CA VAL A 45 -10.22 16.71 10.30
C VAL A 45 -11.17 16.44 11.47
N SER A 46 -12.44 16.83 11.32
CA SER A 46 -13.48 16.62 12.34
C SER A 46 -13.81 15.15 12.58
N SER A 47 -13.84 14.35 11.51
CA SER A 47 -13.94 12.89 11.56
C SER A 47 -13.36 12.27 10.29
N ILE A 48 -13.03 10.98 10.35
CA ILE A 48 -12.60 10.23 9.16
C ILE A 48 -13.75 10.17 8.14
N ASP A 49 -14.98 9.95 8.57
CA ASP A 49 -16.14 9.91 7.68
C ASP A 49 -16.33 11.23 6.92
N ALA A 50 -16.24 12.37 7.61
CA ALA A 50 -16.34 13.69 6.97
C ALA A 50 -15.24 13.91 5.92
N MET A 51 -14.02 13.45 6.19
CA MET A 51 -12.90 13.49 5.25
C MET A 51 -13.18 12.64 4.00
N ARG A 52 -13.68 11.40 4.18
CA ARG A 52 -14.03 10.52 3.05
C ARG A 52 -15.11 11.13 2.17
N GLU A 53 -16.16 11.67 2.78
CA GLU A 53 -17.22 12.35 2.03
C GLU A 53 -16.71 13.58 1.28
N ALA A 54 -15.81 14.36 1.90
CA ALA A 54 -15.20 15.49 1.23
C ALA A 54 -14.33 15.09 0.04
N ILE A 55 -13.54 14.02 0.16
CA ILE A 55 -12.74 13.47 -0.95
C ILE A 55 -13.66 13.07 -2.11
N LYS A 56 -14.74 12.34 -1.81
CA LYS A 56 -15.73 11.93 -2.82
C LYS A 56 -16.40 13.14 -3.49
N ARG A 57 -16.77 14.17 -2.73
CA ARG A 57 -17.36 15.41 -3.27
C ARG A 57 -16.38 16.16 -4.16
N SER A 58 -15.14 16.40 -3.69
CA SER A 58 -14.09 17.07 -4.46
C SER A 58 -13.81 16.32 -5.77
N ALA A 59 -13.77 14.99 -5.73
CA ALA A 59 -13.52 14.16 -6.90
C ALA A 59 -14.62 14.22 -7.98
N ARG A 60 -15.84 14.70 -7.69
CA ARG A 60 -16.93 14.80 -8.69
C ARG A 60 -16.64 15.82 -9.79
N ALA A 61 -15.75 16.78 -9.53
CA ALA A 61 -15.31 17.76 -10.52
C ALA A 61 -14.25 17.22 -11.49
N LEU A 62 -13.72 16.01 -11.25
CA LEU A 62 -12.68 15.42 -12.08
C LEU A 62 -13.25 14.90 -13.40
N ALA A 63 -12.64 15.31 -14.51
CA ALA A 63 -12.96 14.76 -15.82
C ALA A 63 -12.33 13.37 -16.02
N PRO A 64 -12.92 12.52 -16.88
CA PRO A 64 -12.33 11.26 -17.30
C PRO A 64 -10.89 11.42 -17.80
N MET A 65 -10.00 10.55 -17.34
CA MET A 65 -8.59 10.51 -17.73
C MET A 65 -8.35 9.42 -18.76
N ASN A 66 -7.68 9.78 -19.86
CA ASN A 66 -7.25 8.79 -20.87
C ASN A 66 -5.87 8.20 -20.55
N ALA A 67 -5.05 8.90 -19.75
CA ALA A 67 -3.73 8.44 -19.35
C ALA A 67 -3.28 9.10 -18.04
N VAL A 68 -2.45 8.38 -17.27
CA VAL A 68 -1.74 8.96 -16.12
C VAL A 68 -0.55 9.77 -16.64
N ALA A 69 -0.52 11.06 -16.33
CA ALA A 69 0.54 11.96 -16.78
C ALA A 69 1.90 11.53 -16.22
N ARG A 70 2.95 11.63 -17.05
CA ARG A 70 4.35 11.46 -16.65
C ARG A 70 5.03 12.82 -16.65
N LEU A 71 5.65 13.16 -15.53
CA LEU A 71 6.33 14.42 -15.29
C LEU A 71 7.78 14.14 -14.89
N PRO A 72 8.73 15.07 -15.15
CA PRO A 72 10.03 15.00 -14.51
C PRO A 72 9.89 15.10 -12.99
N ALA A 73 10.95 14.77 -12.26
CA ALA A 73 11.03 14.97 -10.82
C ALA A 73 10.61 16.41 -10.43
N LEU A 74 9.62 16.51 -9.55
CA LEU A 74 9.15 17.80 -9.02
C LEU A 74 9.83 18.11 -7.69
N ASP A 75 10.02 19.39 -7.40
CA ASP A 75 10.30 19.85 -6.04
C ASP A 75 9.02 19.79 -5.17
N ALA A 76 9.13 20.10 -3.88
CA ALA A 76 7.99 20.01 -2.96
C ALA A 76 6.82 20.95 -3.32
N ARG A 77 7.11 22.13 -3.87
CA ARG A 77 6.09 23.10 -4.26
C ARG A 77 5.35 22.64 -5.50
N GLY A 78 6.08 22.24 -6.54
CA GLY A 78 5.54 21.70 -7.79
C GLY A 78 4.74 20.42 -7.55
N PHE A 79 5.24 19.53 -6.68
CA PHE A 79 4.50 18.35 -6.26
C PHE A 79 3.16 18.73 -5.60
N THR A 80 3.18 19.64 -4.63
CA THR A 80 1.97 20.05 -3.90
C THR A 80 0.94 20.69 -4.85
N ALA A 81 1.38 21.58 -5.73
CA ALA A 81 0.50 22.25 -6.70
C ALA A 81 -0.11 21.27 -7.72
N ARG A 82 0.63 20.21 -8.10
CA ARG A 82 0.09 19.16 -8.96
C ARG A 82 -0.85 18.22 -8.20
N ALA A 83 -0.46 17.78 -7.02
CA ALA A 83 -1.22 16.86 -6.18
C ALA A 83 -2.55 17.45 -5.69
N SER A 84 -2.61 18.77 -5.46
CA SER A 84 -3.86 19.45 -5.08
C SER A 84 -4.93 19.43 -6.17
N GLN A 85 -4.59 19.06 -7.41
CA GLN A 85 -5.56 18.83 -8.49
C GLN A 85 -6.31 17.50 -8.33
N GLY A 86 -5.92 16.65 -7.36
CA GLY A 86 -6.62 15.40 -7.04
C GLY A 86 -6.49 14.30 -8.09
N LEU A 87 -5.51 14.39 -9.00
CA LEU A 87 -5.27 13.44 -10.07
C LEU A 87 -3.97 12.64 -9.83
N PRO A 88 -3.93 11.33 -10.13
CA PRO A 88 -2.70 10.55 -10.11
C PRO A 88 -1.74 11.01 -11.20
N PHE A 89 -0.44 10.93 -10.90
CA PHE A 89 0.62 11.22 -11.86
C PHE A 89 1.90 10.46 -11.50
N ILE A 90 2.74 10.23 -12.50
CA ILE A 90 4.03 9.57 -12.36
C ILE A 90 5.14 10.60 -12.47
N MET A 91 6.13 10.52 -11.59
CA MET A 91 7.39 11.24 -11.66
C MET A 91 8.52 10.33 -12.11
N THR A 92 9.29 10.76 -13.10
CA THR A 92 10.43 10.03 -13.63
C THR A 92 11.75 10.55 -13.05
N GLY A 93 12.80 9.71 -13.08
CA GLY A 93 14.17 10.12 -12.72
C GLY A 93 14.45 10.27 -11.21
N LEU A 94 13.54 9.77 -10.34
CA LEU A 94 13.71 9.79 -8.88
C LEU A 94 14.28 8.47 -8.36
N VAL A 95 13.51 7.39 -8.48
CA VAL A 95 13.79 6.11 -7.80
C VAL A 95 15.02 5.43 -8.41
N GLY A 96 15.29 5.65 -9.70
CA GLY A 96 16.47 5.10 -10.37
C GLY A 96 17.81 5.55 -9.77
N LYS A 97 17.81 6.61 -8.94
CA LYS A 97 19.01 7.13 -8.25
C LYS A 97 19.22 6.52 -6.86
N TRP A 98 18.31 5.68 -6.38
CA TRP A 98 18.44 5.07 -5.05
C TRP A 98 19.48 3.93 -5.08
N PRO A 99 20.32 3.80 -4.04
CA PRO A 99 21.21 2.65 -3.89
C PRO A 99 20.47 1.30 -3.94
N LEU A 100 19.22 1.25 -3.51
CA LEU A 100 18.42 0.02 -3.59
C LEU A 100 18.20 -0.44 -5.04
N SER A 101 18.05 0.51 -5.97
CA SER A 101 17.74 0.26 -7.38
C SER A 101 18.90 -0.37 -8.15
N THR A 102 20.13 -0.24 -7.64
CA THR A 102 21.33 -0.83 -8.26
C THR A 102 21.58 -2.27 -7.82
N LEU A 103 20.87 -2.76 -6.79
CA LEU A 103 21.00 -4.13 -6.34
C LEU A 103 20.33 -5.08 -7.34
N THR A 104 20.95 -6.26 -7.51
CA THR A 104 20.32 -7.39 -8.20
C THR A 104 19.60 -8.28 -7.20
N PRO A 105 18.64 -9.14 -7.63
CA PRO A 105 18.04 -10.14 -6.75
C PRO A 105 19.07 -11.03 -6.05
N HIS A 106 20.16 -11.37 -6.74
CA HIS A 106 21.26 -12.14 -6.16
C HIS A 106 21.99 -11.36 -5.05
N ALA A 107 22.36 -10.10 -5.29
CA ALA A 107 23.02 -9.26 -4.29
C ALA A 107 22.10 -9.00 -3.08
N LEU A 108 20.79 -8.87 -3.30
CA LEU A 108 19.80 -8.76 -2.23
C LEU A 108 19.76 -10.03 -1.38
N ARG A 109 19.71 -11.22 -2.01
CA ARG A 109 19.76 -12.51 -1.32
C ARG A 109 21.02 -12.63 -0.46
N GLN A 110 22.19 -12.31 -1.00
CA GLN A 110 23.46 -12.38 -0.27
C GLN A 110 23.54 -11.42 0.92
N ARG A 111 23.05 -10.18 0.76
CA ARG A 111 23.21 -9.12 1.77
C ARG A 111 22.10 -9.11 2.82
N PHE A 112 20.91 -9.55 2.46
CA PHE A 112 19.70 -9.41 3.26
C PHE A 112 18.96 -10.73 3.44
N GLY A 113 19.56 -11.88 3.11
CA GLY A 113 18.95 -13.20 3.19
C GLY A 113 18.34 -13.51 4.55
N ASP A 114 19.00 -13.10 5.64
CA ASP A 114 18.54 -13.31 7.02
C ASP A 114 17.41 -12.37 7.46
N VAL A 115 17.05 -11.36 6.65
CA VAL A 115 15.99 -10.42 7.02
C VAL A 115 14.66 -11.19 7.14
N PRO A 116 13.97 -11.13 8.29
CA PRO A 116 12.69 -11.81 8.45
C PRO A 116 11.64 -11.16 7.55
N VAL A 117 10.92 -11.98 6.81
CA VAL A 117 9.80 -11.58 5.98
C VAL A 117 8.55 -12.37 6.31
N ARG A 118 7.41 -11.75 6.06
CA ARG A 118 6.10 -12.38 6.16
C ARG A 118 5.40 -12.28 4.81
N ALA A 119 5.24 -13.42 4.13
CA ALA A 119 4.65 -13.51 2.81
C ALA A 119 3.18 -13.95 2.88
N ARG A 120 2.34 -13.40 2.02
CA ARG A 120 1.00 -13.92 1.72
C ARG A 120 1.15 -15.22 0.94
N VAL A 121 0.35 -16.23 1.28
CA VAL A 121 0.31 -17.54 0.60
C VAL A 121 -1.15 -17.94 0.37
N GLY A 122 -1.40 -18.89 -0.53
CA GLY A 122 -2.75 -19.34 -0.86
C GLY A 122 -3.59 -18.27 -1.56
N ASP A 123 -4.90 -18.27 -1.33
CA ASP A 123 -5.84 -17.33 -1.96
C ASP A 123 -5.88 -15.97 -1.26
N TYR A 124 -4.77 -15.23 -1.35
CA TYR A 124 -4.68 -13.89 -0.78
C TYR A 124 -5.40 -12.82 -1.61
N ILE A 125 -5.90 -13.13 -2.80
CA ILE A 125 -6.68 -12.17 -3.61
C ILE A 125 -8.06 -12.02 -2.97
N ASN A 126 -8.77 -13.12 -2.75
CA ASN A 126 -10.10 -13.08 -2.16
C ASN A 126 -10.09 -12.78 -0.65
N THR A 127 -8.93 -12.95 0.00
CA THR A 127 -8.75 -12.69 1.44
C THR A 127 -7.86 -11.49 1.76
N ALA A 128 -7.49 -10.65 0.78
CA ALA A 128 -6.46 -9.61 0.93
C ALA A 128 -6.65 -8.68 2.13
N PHE A 129 -7.91 -8.38 2.47
CA PHE A 129 -8.32 -7.46 3.54
C PHE A 129 -8.96 -8.17 4.73
N ALA A 130 -9.03 -9.50 4.69
CA ALA A 130 -9.52 -10.30 5.80
C ALA A 130 -8.48 -10.31 6.95
N PRO A 131 -8.94 -10.37 8.22
CA PRO A 131 -8.04 -10.43 9.38
C PRO A 131 -7.24 -11.73 9.47
N ASP A 132 -7.77 -12.82 8.91
CA ASP A 132 -7.29 -14.20 9.02
C ASP A 132 -6.62 -14.73 7.74
N ARG A 133 -6.23 -13.84 6.82
CA ARG A 133 -5.52 -14.21 5.59
C ARG A 133 -4.27 -15.05 5.88
N ALA A 134 -4.02 -16.05 5.04
CA ALA A 134 -2.88 -16.94 5.19
C ALA A 134 -1.56 -16.19 4.96
N MET A 135 -0.70 -16.20 5.99
CA MET A 135 0.62 -15.59 5.97
C MET A 135 1.64 -16.60 6.48
N GLN A 136 2.85 -16.56 5.92
CA GLN A 136 3.96 -17.42 6.32
C GLN A 136 5.18 -16.55 6.66
N ASP A 137 5.73 -16.77 7.86
CA ASP A 137 7.00 -16.18 8.29
C ASP A 137 8.18 -17.02 7.80
N MET A 138 9.22 -16.36 7.30
CA MET A 138 10.45 -16.99 6.82
C MET A 138 11.59 -15.97 6.71
N SER A 139 12.81 -16.41 6.42
CA SER A 139 13.88 -15.51 6.00
C SER A 139 13.66 -15.05 4.55
N LEU A 140 14.23 -13.90 4.17
CA LEU A 140 14.19 -13.42 2.79
C LEU A 140 14.82 -14.44 1.83
N GLU A 141 15.89 -15.12 2.24
CA GLU A 141 16.51 -16.17 1.44
C GLU A 141 15.53 -17.32 1.16
N THR A 142 14.88 -17.85 2.20
CA THR A 142 13.86 -18.90 2.06
C THR A 142 12.70 -18.44 1.18
N TYR A 143 12.27 -17.19 1.32
CA TYR A 143 11.25 -16.61 0.44
C TYR A 143 11.68 -16.57 -1.01
N LEU A 144 12.91 -16.13 -1.30
CA LEU A 144 13.41 -16.07 -2.67
C LEU A 144 13.58 -17.47 -3.28
N ALA A 145 13.98 -18.47 -2.50
CA ALA A 145 14.00 -19.86 -2.94
C ALA A 145 12.59 -20.40 -3.23
N LEU A 146 11.60 -20.04 -2.41
CA LEU A 146 10.19 -20.39 -2.63
C LEU A 146 9.63 -19.77 -3.93
N VAL A 147 10.07 -18.56 -4.27
CA VAL A 147 9.68 -17.89 -5.52
C VAL A 147 10.25 -18.62 -6.75
N ASP A 148 11.48 -19.14 -6.66
CA ASP A 148 12.14 -19.87 -7.74
C ASP A 148 11.51 -21.25 -8.02
N ASP A 149 10.85 -21.85 -7.03
CA ASP A 149 10.24 -23.21 -7.10
C ASP A 149 8.95 -23.27 -7.95
N HIS A 150 8.45 -22.14 -8.47
CA HIS A 150 7.33 -22.04 -9.44
C HIS A 150 6.17 -23.03 -9.23
N ARG A 151 5.48 -22.94 -8.09
CA ARG A 151 4.31 -23.78 -7.81
C ARG A 151 3.06 -23.33 -8.58
N GLU A 152 2.15 -24.27 -8.85
CA GLU A 152 0.81 -23.97 -9.36
C GLU A 152 0.01 -23.09 -8.38
N GLY A 153 -0.77 -22.15 -8.91
CA GLY A 153 -1.62 -21.25 -8.13
C GLY A 153 -1.05 -19.83 -7.99
N LEU A 154 -1.53 -19.10 -6.97
CA LEU A 154 -1.08 -17.73 -6.73
C LEU A 154 0.34 -17.71 -6.14
N PRO A 155 1.25 -16.88 -6.70
CA PRO A 155 2.61 -16.79 -6.21
C PRO A 155 2.64 -16.16 -4.82
N PRO A 156 3.58 -16.58 -3.94
CA PRO A 156 3.73 -15.97 -2.63
C PRO A 156 4.09 -14.49 -2.77
N TYR A 157 3.59 -13.66 -1.86
CA TYR A 157 3.72 -12.21 -2.00
C TYR A 157 4.06 -11.54 -0.66
N VAL A 158 5.30 -11.06 -0.53
CA VAL A 158 5.65 -10.15 0.56
C VAL A 158 5.01 -8.81 0.26
N GLY A 159 4.14 -8.37 1.17
CA GLY A 159 3.37 -7.15 0.96
C GLY A 159 3.04 -6.43 2.24
N ASN A 160 3.05 -5.10 2.18
CA ASN A 160 2.79 -4.21 3.30
C ASN A 160 3.73 -4.44 4.51
N LEU A 161 5.01 -4.72 4.24
CA LEU A 161 6.00 -5.03 5.28
C LEU A 161 7.02 -3.89 5.46
N GLU A 162 7.34 -3.57 6.71
CA GLU A 162 8.44 -2.65 7.02
C GLU A 162 9.79 -3.38 6.90
N LEU A 163 10.60 -3.03 5.90
CA LEU A 163 11.94 -3.57 5.70
C LEU A 163 12.98 -2.46 5.95
N ARG A 164 13.34 -2.26 7.23
CA ARG A 164 14.24 -1.18 7.65
C ARG A 164 15.58 -1.20 6.93
N ALA A 165 16.15 -2.39 6.73
CA ALA A 165 17.42 -2.58 6.03
C ALA A 165 17.36 -2.12 4.57
N LEU A 166 16.26 -2.38 3.86
CA LEU A 166 16.08 -1.90 2.49
C LEU A 166 15.76 -0.41 2.44
N ASN A 167 14.99 0.08 3.42
CA ASN A 167 14.70 1.50 3.50
C ASN A 167 15.94 2.38 3.70
N ALA A 168 16.97 1.87 4.38
CA ALA A 168 18.25 2.58 4.52
C ALA A 168 18.92 2.89 3.17
N LEU A 169 18.52 2.19 2.10
CA LEU A 169 19.00 2.36 0.73
C LEU A 169 18.05 3.21 -0.15
N CYS A 170 17.04 3.85 0.45
CA CYS A 170 16.05 4.65 -0.27
C CYS A 170 16.23 6.15 0.02
N HIS A 171 16.07 7.00 -0.99
CA HIS A 171 16.14 8.46 -0.85
C HIS A 171 14.78 9.11 -1.11
N TRP A 172 13.91 9.05 -0.12
CA TRP A 172 12.55 9.57 -0.22
C TRP A 172 12.51 11.10 -0.36
N PRO A 173 11.75 11.64 -1.33
CA PRO A 173 11.53 13.08 -1.42
C PRO A 173 10.66 13.58 -0.26
N ASN A 174 10.90 14.82 0.18
CA ASN A 174 10.18 15.45 1.28
C ASN A 174 8.92 16.17 0.80
N TYR A 175 7.98 15.42 0.21
CA TYR A 175 6.74 15.98 -0.35
C TYR A 175 5.66 16.27 0.68
N PHE A 176 5.67 15.56 1.80
CA PHE A 176 4.68 15.72 2.86
C PHE A 176 5.37 15.95 4.20
N ARG A 177 4.81 16.84 5.00
CA ARG A 177 5.32 17.16 6.35
C ARG A 177 5.34 15.94 7.27
N LYS A 178 4.36 15.04 7.14
CA LYS A 178 4.23 13.85 7.99
C LYS A 178 3.94 12.63 7.13
N MET A 179 4.89 11.70 7.12
CA MET A 179 4.83 10.46 6.36
C MET A 179 4.87 9.26 7.29
N GLY A 180 4.06 8.25 6.99
CA GLY A 180 4.16 6.95 7.61
C GLY A 180 5.48 6.23 7.30
N PRO A 181 5.74 5.12 7.99
CA PRO A 181 6.87 4.26 7.68
C PRO A 181 6.71 3.66 6.27
N PRO A 182 7.80 3.48 5.52
CA PRO A 182 7.79 2.81 4.23
C PRO A 182 7.36 1.35 4.33
N ARG A 183 6.55 0.92 3.37
CA ARG A 183 6.12 -0.47 3.23
C ARG A 183 6.62 -1.03 1.91
N PHE A 184 7.16 -2.23 1.93
CA PHE A 184 7.70 -2.89 0.75
C PHE A 184 6.78 -3.98 0.25
N TRP A 185 6.85 -4.18 -1.05
CA TRP A 185 6.17 -5.22 -1.79
C TRP A 185 7.19 -5.92 -2.67
N LEU A 186 7.35 -7.22 -2.49
CA LEU A 186 8.30 -8.04 -3.24
C LEU A 186 7.60 -9.31 -3.67
N GLY A 187 7.67 -9.66 -4.96
CA GLY A 187 7.12 -10.91 -5.46
C GLY A 187 7.34 -11.12 -6.95
N PRO A 188 7.08 -12.34 -7.45
CA PRO A 188 7.21 -12.65 -8.86
C PRO A 188 6.09 -12.00 -9.70
N ALA A 189 6.18 -12.20 -11.01
CA ALA A 189 5.11 -11.87 -11.94
C ALA A 189 3.80 -12.55 -11.51
N GLY A 190 2.69 -11.87 -11.72
CA GLY A 190 1.35 -12.38 -11.39
C GLY A 190 0.86 -12.07 -9.98
N THR A 191 1.71 -11.58 -9.08
CA THR A 191 1.25 -11.10 -7.76
C THR A 191 0.28 -9.92 -7.91
N VAL A 192 -0.80 -9.93 -7.11
CA VAL A 192 -1.87 -8.92 -7.16
C VAL A 192 -2.12 -8.32 -5.78
N THR A 193 -2.24 -7.01 -5.69
CA THR A 193 -2.99 -6.34 -4.63
C THR A 193 -4.36 -5.98 -5.20
N PRO A 194 -5.45 -6.62 -4.75
CA PRO A 194 -6.79 -6.43 -5.31
C PRO A 194 -7.27 -4.99 -5.22
N LEU A 195 -8.33 -4.67 -5.95
CA LEU A 195 -8.91 -3.33 -5.98
C LEU A 195 -9.22 -2.80 -4.55
N HIS A 196 -8.68 -1.63 -4.22
CA HIS A 196 -8.89 -0.98 -2.93
C HIS A 196 -8.63 0.52 -3.02
N CYS A 197 -9.04 1.28 -2.00
CA CYS A 197 -8.61 2.66 -1.82
C CYS A 197 -8.07 2.89 -0.41
N ASP A 198 -7.01 3.69 -0.32
CA ASP A 198 -6.50 4.24 0.93
C ASP A 198 -6.98 5.69 1.08
N TYR A 199 -7.35 6.11 2.28
CA TYR A 199 -7.73 7.49 2.57
C TYR A 199 -6.56 8.36 3.05
N ASP A 200 -5.34 7.95 2.71
CA ASP A 200 -4.12 8.74 2.81
C ASP A 200 -3.51 8.92 1.42
N ASP A 201 -2.93 10.08 1.16
CA ASP A 201 -2.11 10.31 -0.03
C ASP A 201 -0.94 9.32 -0.05
N ASN A 202 -0.71 8.65 -1.19
CA ASN A 202 0.27 7.58 -1.31
C ASN A 202 1.31 7.90 -2.39
N ILE A 203 2.58 7.72 -2.06
CA ILE A 203 3.66 7.67 -3.06
C ILE A 203 4.15 6.23 -3.20
N PHE A 204 4.09 5.72 -4.42
CA PHE A 204 4.49 4.38 -4.82
C PHE A 204 5.78 4.48 -5.64
N ALA A 205 6.88 3.96 -5.12
CA ALA A 205 8.19 3.92 -5.77
C ALA A 205 8.42 2.53 -6.39
N GLN A 206 8.65 2.47 -7.69
CA GLN A 206 8.94 1.23 -8.40
C GLN A 206 10.45 1.02 -8.49
N VAL A 207 10.99 -0.01 -7.83
CA VAL A 207 12.43 -0.27 -7.76
C VAL A 207 12.85 -1.26 -8.85
N TRP A 208 12.22 -2.44 -8.88
CA TRP A 208 12.49 -3.48 -9.87
C TRP A 208 11.24 -4.00 -10.55
N GLY A 209 11.38 -4.44 -11.79
CA GLY A 209 10.28 -4.90 -12.62
C GLY A 209 9.25 -3.79 -12.84
N CYS A 210 8.14 -4.13 -13.49
CA CYS A 210 7.06 -3.19 -13.74
C CYS A 210 5.75 -3.71 -13.15
N LYS A 211 4.90 -2.76 -12.75
CA LYS A 211 3.58 -3.04 -12.17
C LYS A 211 2.52 -2.32 -12.97
N ARG A 212 1.49 -3.06 -13.38
CA ARG A 212 0.27 -2.51 -13.97
C ARG A 212 -0.65 -2.05 -12.86
N ILE A 213 -1.20 -0.85 -12.99
CA ILE A 213 -2.12 -0.27 -12.03
C ILE A 213 -3.37 0.19 -12.76
N MET A 214 -4.51 -0.38 -12.35
CA MET A 214 -5.85 0.07 -12.73
C MET A 214 -6.31 1.09 -11.71
N LEU A 215 -6.80 2.26 -12.15
CA LEU A 215 -7.20 3.37 -11.28
C LEU A 215 -8.62 3.83 -11.59
N ALA A 216 -9.40 4.12 -10.54
CA ALA A 216 -10.72 4.74 -10.63
C ALA A 216 -10.86 5.87 -9.59
N PRO A 217 -11.55 6.97 -9.93
CA PRO A 217 -11.66 8.13 -9.06
C PRO A 217 -12.52 7.83 -7.81
N PRO A 218 -12.33 8.59 -6.71
CA PRO A 218 -13.06 8.39 -5.47
C PRO A 218 -14.59 8.47 -5.59
N HIS A 219 -15.11 9.29 -6.51
CA HIS A 219 -16.56 9.46 -6.69
C HIS A 219 -17.25 8.23 -7.33
N HIS A 220 -16.49 7.22 -7.77
CA HIS A 220 -17.02 5.92 -8.19
C HIS A 220 -17.21 4.93 -7.04
N HIS A 221 -17.00 5.33 -5.78
CA HIS A 221 -17.07 4.46 -4.60
C HIS A 221 -18.19 3.41 -4.69
N ASP A 222 -19.45 3.82 -4.89
CA ASP A 222 -20.59 2.90 -4.90
C ASP A 222 -20.64 1.99 -6.14
N LEU A 223 -20.05 2.41 -7.27
CA LEU A 223 -19.97 1.62 -8.49
C LEU A 223 -19.03 0.42 -8.36
N LEU A 224 -18.12 0.46 -7.39
CA LEU A 224 -17.05 -0.51 -7.19
C LEU A 224 -17.33 -1.48 -6.04
N TYR A 225 -18.55 -1.51 -5.49
CA TYR A 225 -18.96 -2.47 -4.45
C TYR A 225 -17.99 -2.62 -3.25
N PRO A 226 -17.52 -1.52 -2.65
CA PRO A 226 -16.44 -1.58 -1.69
C PRO A 226 -16.92 -2.08 -0.33
N THR A 227 -16.05 -2.81 0.36
CA THR A 227 -16.23 -3.25 1.75
C THR A 227 -15.19 -2.57 2.62
N GLN A 228 -15.63 -2.03 3.75
CA GLN A 228 -14.75 -1.38 4.71
C GLN A 228 -13.85 -2.40 5.41
N ALA A 229 -12.54 -2.27 5.22
CA ALA A 229 -11.56 -3.09 5.95
C ALA A 229 -11.18 -2.43 7.28
N ASN A 230 -11.04 -1.11 7.29
CA ASN A 230 -10.92 -0.28 8.48
C ASN A 230 -11.29 1.18 8.16
N GLY A 231 -11.12 2.11 9.11
CA GLY A 231 -11.47 3.53 8.91
C GLY A 231 -10.84 4.19 7.68
N LEU A 232 -9.65 3.75 7.27
CA LEU A 232 -8.82 4.38 6.23
C LEU A 232 -8.61 3.49 4.99
N LEU A 233 -9.17 2.28 4.96
CA LEU A 233 -8.97 1.31 3.88
C LEU A 233 -10.28 0.63 3.52
N TYR A 234 -10.60 0.63 2.23
CA TYR A 234 -11.72 -0.12 1.65
C TYR A 234 -11.19 -1.03 0.56
N GLY A 235 -11.58 -2.31 0.61
CA GLY A 235 -11.35 -3.25 -0.49
C GLY A 235 -12.57 -3.33 -1.39
N SER A 236 -12.42 -3.90 -2.58
CA SER A 236 -13.51 -4.23 -3.49
C SER A 236 -13.32 -5.66 -4.01
N PRO A 237 -14.40 -6.44 -4.13
CA PRO A 237 -14.37 -7.76 -4.77
C PRO A 237 -14.42 -7.67 -6.30
N PHE A 238 -14.61 -6.47 -6.88
CA PHE A 238 -14.64 -6.28 -8.32
C PHE A 238 -13.20 -6.28 -8.89
N ASP A 239 -12.94 -7.17 -9.86
CA ASP A 239 -11.67 -7.20 -10.61
C ASP A 239 -11.83 -6.44 -11.94
N PRO A 240 -11.21 -5.25 -12.11
CA PRO A 240 -11.27 -4.51 -13.37
C PRO A 240 -10.52 -5.19 -14.52
N GLU A 241 -9.67 -6.18 -14.25
CA GLU A 241 -8.96 -6.96 -15.27
C GLU A 241 -9.73 -8.20 -15.74
N ALA A 242 -10.73 -8.63 -14.96
CA ALA A 242 -11.61 -9.75 -15.27
C ALA A 242 -13.05 -9.43 -14.78
N PRO A 243 -13.72 -8.43 -15.40
CA PRO A 243 -14.96 -7.88 -14.86
C PRO A 243 -16.13 -8.86 -14.97
N ASP A 244 -16.71 -9.23 -13.83
CA ASP A 244 -17.99 -9.93 -13.74
C ASP A 244 -19.13 -8.91 -13.60
N PHE A 245 -19.68 -8.47 -14.74
CA PHE A 245 -20.76 -7.49 -14.76
C PHE A 245 -22.15 -8.06 -14.47
N GLU A 246 -22.31 -9.38 -14.43
CA GLU A 246 -23.55 -9.99 -13.96
C GLU A 246 -23.65 -9.85 -12.44
N ARG A 247 -22.54 -10.07 -11.73
CA ARG A 247 -22.44 -9.87 -10.29
C ARG A 247 -22.28 -8.40 -9.89
N PHE A 248 -21.61 -7.60 -10.70
CA PHE A 248 -21.29 -6.19 -10.41
C PHE A 248 -21.77 -5.22 -11.51
N PRO A 249 -23.08 -5.15 -11.80
CA PRO A 249 -23.61 -4.40 -12.95
C PRO A 249 -23.31 -2.89 -12.92
N LEU A 250 -23.23 -2.26 -11.75
CA LEU A 250 -22.93 -0.82 -11.63
C LEU A 250 -21.51 -0.47 -12.09
N ALA A 251 -20.58 -1.43 -12.05
CA ALA A 251 -19.19 -1.20 -12.44
C ALA A 251 -19.04 -0.87 -13.93
N ARG A 252 -20.04 -1.15 -14.77
CA ARG A 252 -20.10 -0.71 -16.18
C ARG A 252 -20.04 0.82 -16.32
N GLN A 253 -20.47 1.56 -15.30
CA GLN A 253 -20.49 3.02 -15.30
C GLN A 253 -19.18 3.64 -14.83
N ALA A 254 -18.28 2.85 -14.23
CA ALA A 254 -17.00 3.34 -13.78
C ALA A 254 -16.06 3.53 -14.99
N TRP A 255 -15.57 4.75 -15.18
CA TRP A 255 -14.41 4.97 -16.04
C TRP A 255 -13.12 4.63 -15.32
N TRP A 256 -12.15 4.13 -16.09
CA TRP A 256 -10.87 3.62 -15.63
C TRP A 256 -9.73 4.31 -16.35
N VAL A 257 -8.62 4.50 -15.65
CA VAL A 257 -7.33 4.81 -16.27
C VAL A 257 -6.33 3.73 -15.88
N GLN A 258 -5.54 3.28 -16.85
CA GLN A 258 -4.48 2.30 -16.62
C GLN A 258 -3.11 2.95 -16.79
N CYS A 259 -2.16 2.55 -15.96
CA CYS A 259 -0.75 2.81 -16.22
C CYS A 259 0.11 1.57 -15.93
N VAL A 260 1.29 1.53 -16.53
CA VAL A 260 2.38 0.62 -16.14
C VAL A 260 3.49 1.49 -15.58
N VAL A 261 3.79 1.30 -14.29
CA VAL A 261 4.88 1.99 -13.60
C VAL A 261 6.16 1.21 -13.84
N GLN A 262 7.15 1.87 -14.42
CA GLN A 262 8.43 1.30 -14.81
C GLN A 262 9.46 1.38 -13.68
N PRO A 263 10.50 0.54 -13.67
CA PRO A 263 11.63 0.69 -12.75
C PRO A 263 12.16 2.13 -12.76
N GLY A 264 12.35 2.71 -11.57
CA GLY A 264 12.88 4.06 -11.42
C GLY A 264 11.81 5.17 -11.38
N GLU A 265 10.55 4.85 -11.65
CA GLU A 265 9.42 5.78 -11.56
C GLU A 265 8.78 5.83 -10.16
N MET A 266 8.15 6.96 -9.84
CA MET A 266 7.33 7.14 -8.64
C MET A 266 5.92 7.59 -9.02
N LEU A 267 4.91 6.78 -8.71
CA LEU A 267 3.50 7.14 -8.86
C LEU A 267 2.99 7.84 -7.59
N TYR A 268 2.33 8.97 -7.75
CA TYR A 268 1.45 9.56 -6.74
C TYR A 268 0.01 9.09 -6.95
N VAL A 269 -0.60 8.57 -5.88
CA VAL A 269 -2.01 8.19 -5.83
C VAL A 269 -2.70 9.07 -4.78
N PRO A 270 -3.61 9.97 -5.18
CA PRO A 270 -4.34 10.80 -4.23
C PRO A 270 -5.23 9.97 -3.30
N ALA A 271 -5.43 10.44 -2.07
CA ALA A 271 -6.32 9.79 -1.12
C ALA A 271 -7.72 9.49 -1.74
N GLY A 272 -8.24 8.29 -1.49
CA GLY A 272 -9.53 7.80 -1.94
C GLY A 272 -9.56 7.24 -3.37
N TRP A 273 -8.47 7.35 -4.14
CA TRP A 273 -8.42 6.72 -5.46
C TRP A 273 -8.38 5.19 -5.32
N TYR A 274 -9.30 4.54 -6.04
CA TYR A 274 -9.31 3.09 -6.15
C TYR A 274 -8.18 2.64 -7.05
N HIS A 275 -7.44 1.61 -6.62
CA HIS A 275 -6.34 1.04 -7.36
C HIS A 275 -6.23 -0.47 -7.18
N GLN A 276 -6.01 -1.18 -8.27
CA GLN A 276 -5.56 -2.57 -8.30
C GLN A 276 -4.15 -2.62 -8.88
N VAL A 277 -3.26 -3.41 -8.28
CA VAL A 277 -1.85 -3.47 -8.66
C VAL A 277 -1.47 -4.90 -9.01
N ARG A 278 -0.96 -5.13 -10.23
CA ARG A 278 -0.42 -6.41 -10.67
C ARG A 278 1.05 -6.31 -11.05
N SER A 279 1.88 -7.21 -10.53
CA SER A 279 3.28 -7.34 -10.95
C SER A 279 3.35 -8.04 -12.31
N LEU A 280 4.00 -7.42 -13.29
CA LEU A 280 4.19 -7.98 -14.63
C LEU A 280 5.52 -8.76 -14.78
N ALA A 281 6.42 -8.59 -13.81
CA ALA A 281 7.70 -9.25 -13.70
C ALA A 281 8.01 -9.49 -12.21
N PHE A 282 9.11 -10.19 -11.90
CA PHE A 282 9.65 -10.15 -10.55
C PHE A 282 9.91 -8.69 -10.15
N SER A 283 9.29 -8.27 -9.05
CA SER A 283 9.12 -6.85 -8.75
C SER A 283 9.35 -6.53 -7.28
N LEU A 284 10.08 -5.43 -7.07
CA LEU A 284 10.24 -4.76 -5.79
C LEU A 284 9.69 -3.34 -5.91
N SER A 285 8.75 -2.97 -5.03
CA SER A 285 8.24 -1.61 -4.92
C SER A 285 8.12 -1.20 -3.45
N ALA A 286 8.06 0.11 -3.21
CA ALA A 286 7.90 0.65 -1.86
C ALA A 286 6.84 1.75 -1.86
N ASN A 287 6.00 1.77 -0.82
CA ASN A 287 4.96 2.78 -0.63
C ASN A 287 5.23 3.60 0.63
N ARG A 288 4.78 4.86 0.62
CA ARG A 288 4.60 5.65 1.83
C ARG A 288 3.30 6.44 1.75
N TRP A 289 2.57 6.43 2.85
CA TRP A 289 1.32 7.15 3.01
C TRP A 289 1.52 8.40 3.87
N ALA A 290 0.98 9.53 3.42
CA ALA A 290 1.00 10.77 4.16
C ALA A 290 -0.03 10.74 5.29
N ARG A 291 0.40 11.10 6.51
CA ARG A 291 -0.48 11.16 7.68
C ARG A 291 -0.86 12.62 7.93
N GLY A 292 -1.67 13.18 7.05
CA GLY A 292 -2.09 14.57 7.09
C GLY A 292 -3.36 14.81 6.28
N LEU A 293 -3.81 16.06 6.23
CA LEU A 293 -4.92 16.45 5.37
C LEU A 293 -4.59 16.11 3.91
N PRO A 294 -5.46 15.34 3.21
CA PRO A 294 -5.26 15.03 1.80
C PRO A 294 -5.09 16.28 0.94
N LEU A 295 -4.13 16.27 0.03
CA LEU A 295 -3.79 17.46 -0.77
C LEU A 295 -4.94 17.91 -1.68
N ALA A 296 -5.77 16.97 -2.14
CA ALA A 296 -7.00 17.26 -2.89
C ALA A 296 -8.06 18.05 -2.10
N LEU A 297 -7.91 18.15 -0.76
CA LEU A 297 -8.79 18.91 0.13
C LEU A 297 -8.16 20.22 0.61
N ALA A 298 -6.95 20.57 0.17
CA ALA A 298 -6.23 21.73 0.69
C ALA A 298 -6.99 23.08 0.54
N GLY A 299 -7.93 23.18 -0.42
CA GLY A 299 -8.78 24.35 -0.65
C GLY A 299 -10.14 24.35 0.08
N ASP A 300 -10.60 23.22 0.64
CA ASP A 300 -11.95 23.06 1.23
C ASP A 300 -11.92 23.08 2.78
N GLN A 301 -11.12 23.99 3.36
CA GLN A 301 -10.76 23.93 4.77
C GLN A 301 -11.88 24.32 5.74
N GLY A 302 -12.91 25.03 5.28
CA GLY A 302 -13.95 25.60 6.13
C GLY A 302 -14.92 24.58 6.75
N ASN A 303 -15.15 23.43 6.09
CA ASN A 303 -16.22 22.49 6.46
C ASN A 303 -15.74 21.16 7.04
N ILE A 304 -14.42 20.88 7.02
CA ILE A 304 -13.88 19.54 7.32
C ILE A 304 -12.87 19.57 8.47
N ARG A 305 -12.35 20.75 8.84
CA ARG A 305 -11.40 20.88 9.95
C ARG A 305 -12.08 20.75 11.31
N ALA A 306 -11.34 20.23 12.28
CA ALA A 306 -11.77 20.27 13.67
C ALA A 306 -11.80 21.74 14.17
N PRO A 307 -12.75 22.12 15.05
CA PRO A 307 -12.78 23.45 15.64
C PRO A 307 -11.45 23.73 16.38
N GLY A 308 -10.75 24.81 16.01
CA GLY A 308 -9.52 25.25 16.70
C GLY A 308 -8.18 24.70 16.17
N CYS A 309 -8.10 24.23 14.91
CA CYS A 309 -6.87 23.79 14.23
C CYS A 309 -6.45 24.66 13.03
#